data_AF-A0A7C5CER0-F1
#
_entry.id   AF-A0A7C5CER0-F1
#
_cell.length_a   1.000
_cell.length_b   1.000
_cell.length_c   1.000
_cell.angle_alpha   90.00
_cell.angle_beta   90.00
_cell.angle_gamma   90.00
#
_symmetry.space_group_name_H-M   'P 1'
#
loop_
_entity.id
_entity.type
_entity.pdbx_description
1 polymer ?
#
loop_
_entity_poly.entity_id
_entity_poly.type
_entity_poly.pdbx_seq_one_letter_code
_entity_poly.pdbx_strand_id
1 'polypeptide(L)'
;MIKLKIVLTIMIIGQTLHAGCTTSKRYWQNQIQKSKVLEKFFINNYECQQDFYRALDNSQKIYFDTIIYPKGLNKKQYTNRWLAMLLENDGDFFKRFPFFNNYFAIHKNNITTRQLQCFQRQRGFPQAVAKSKFYNEINRRGMSNDVNYLYPLIRWSYLNSGIDMSLSAKRVEIAQKIFGITKSKIGDNEQFARYIALFDMEYNYVSNYLAKNLNIPSIEAYKLLVILTYLESRGNVFALSSTGAFGPLQITMHYYMMYGQPNNPFNPKSSLIKLANKFIYYNKIGKSLDTSVIAYKSGSLQKCQDNLNINDVDCKYYHDYKQYLYGMRGINRKSEISRYLTGKSYRYPALNRINRARNMYSAKQYEPYQYAVLKGDILLRGARDSLYMDGTHFKSLGQMKRSDIYKLQHRYGANQIDVVSDKKVCY
;
A
#
# COMPACT_ATOMS: atom_id res chain seq x y z
N MET A 1 52.93 15.46 31.51
CA MET A 1 52.72 14.19 30.77
C MET A 1 51.51 13.37 31.24
N ILE A 2 51.20 13.27 32.53
CA ILE A 2 50.10 12.42 33.05
C ILE A 2 48.69 12.88 32.59
N LYS A 3 48.43 14.20 32.58
CA LYS A 3 47.13 14.74 32.12
C LYS A 3 46.83 14.46 30.64
N LEU A 4 47.84 14.41 29.78
CA LEU A 4 47.68 14.12 28.35
C LEU A 4 47.37 12.63 28.10
N LYS A 5 47.95 11.72 28.89
CA LYS A 5 47.63 10.29 28.85
C LYS A 5 46.18 10.02 29.25
N ILE A 6 45.67 10.67 30.31
CA ILE A 6 44.27 10.49 30.75
C ILE A 6 43.29 10.97 29.67
N VAL A 7 43.55 12.12 29.04
CA VAL A 7 42.69 12.63 27.95
C VAL A 7 42.73 11.72 26.72
N LEU A 8 43.91 11.20 26.34
CA LEU A 8 44.02 10.22 25.25
C LEU A 8 43.32 8.90 25.57
N THR A 9 43.45 8.38 26.80
CA THR A 9 42.78 7.14 27.22
C THR A 9 41.26 7.32 27.25
N ILE A 10 40.75 8.48 27.69
CA ILE A 10 39.31 8.79 27.63
C ILE A 10 38.82 8.96 26.18
N MET A 11 39.63 9.54 25.29
CA MET A 11 39.28 9.63 23.86
C MET A 11 39.31 8.26 23.18
N ILE A 12 40.28 7.40 23.48
CA ILE A 12 40.36 6.02 22.95
C ILE A 12 39.21 5.17 23.50
N ILE A 13 38.88 5.28 24.79
CA ILE A 13 37.71 4.62 25.39
C ILE A 13 36.41 5.16 24.76
N GLY A 14 36.31 6.47 24.54
CA GLY A 14 35.19 7.12 23.86
C GLY A 14 35.03 6.71 22.39
N GLN A 15 36.15 6.43 21.70
CA GLN A 15 36.17 5.90 20.34
C GLN A 15 35.85 4.39 20.30
N THR A 16 36.26 3.60 21.30
CA THR A 16 35.85 2.19 21.43
C THR A 16 34.40 2.01 21.88
N LEU A 17 33.85 2.95 22.65
CA LEU A 17 32.41 3.03 22.97
C LEU A 17 31.56 3.51 21.77
N HIS A 18 32.21 4.04 20.72
CA HIS A 18 31.59 4.26 19.41
C HIS A 18 31.57 3.01 18.53
N ALA A 19 32.22 1.91 18.95
CA ALA A 19 32.33 0.66 18.19
C ALA A 19 31.76 -0.59 18.90
N GLY A 20 31.46 -0.53 20.20
CA GLY A 20 30.93 -1.66 20.96
C GLY A 20 29.45 -1.51 21.29
N CYS A 21 28.66 -2.54 20.98
CA CYS A 21 27.32 -2.66 21.54
C CYS A 21 27.40 -2.63 23.08
N THR A 22 26.54 -1.85 23.72
CA THR A 22 26.53 -1.66 25.18
C THR A 22 25.25 -2.19 25.78
N THR A 23 25.27 -2.70 27.01
CA THR A 23 24.05 -3.11 27.72
C THR A 23 23.35 -1.95 28.44
N SER A 24 23.90 -0.73 28.37
CA SER A 24 23.37 0.44 29.09
C SER A 24 22.03 0.91 28.52
N LYS A 25 20.96 0.80 29.34
CA LYS A 25 19.64 1.34 28.98
C LYS A 25 19.68 2.84 28.72
N ARG A 26 20.40 3.60 29.55
CA ARG A 26 20.53 5.06 29.42
C ARG A 26 21.17 5.45 28.08
N TYR A 27 22.21 4.72 27.66
CA TYR A 27 22.84 4.94 26.37
C TYR A 27 21.85 4.75 25.21
N TRP A 28 21.14 3.62 25.17
CA TRP A 28 20.22 3.33 24.07
C TRP A 28 19.02 4.27 24.04
N GLN A 29 18.46 4.64 25.19
CA GLN A 29 17.38 5.62 25.24
C GLN A 29 17.86 7.00 24.75
N ASN A 30 19.10 7.40 25.06
CA ASN A 30 19.69 8.63 24.50
C ASN A 30 19.85 8.54 22.97
N GLN A 31 20.27 7.39 22.42
CA GLN A 31 20.40 7.20 20.96
C GLN A 31 19.03 7.22 20.26
N ILE A 32 18.00 6.63 20.89
CA ILE A 32 16.62 6.68 20.42
C ILE A 32 16.12 8.12 20.39
N GLN A 33 16.35 8.90 21.46
CA GLN A 33 15.94 10.31 21.54
C GLN A 33 16.65 11.19 20.51
N LYS A 34 17.93 10.92 20.21
CA LYS A 34 18.69 11.62 19.16
C LYS A 34 18.26 11.23 17.74
N SER A 35 17.60 10.10 17.57
CA SER A 35 17.18 9.61 16.25
C SER A 35 15.93 10.32 15.76
N LYS A 36 15.93 10.76 14.48
CA LYS A 36 14.79 11.47 13.87
C LYS A 36 13.48 10.66 13.98
N VAL A 37 13.56 9.35 13.77
CA VAL A 37 12.46 8.38 13.93
C VAL A 37 13.05 7.03 14.35
N LEU A 38 12.24 6.20 15.01
CA LEU A 38 12.68 4.93 15.59
C LEU A 38 13.13 3.90 14.54
N GLU A 39 12.57 3.92 13.33
CA GLU A 39 12.97 3.04 12.24
C GLU A 39 14.43 3.28 11.83
N LYS A 40 14.86 4.56 11.79
CA LYS A 40 16.26 4.90 11.49
C LYS A 40 17.19 4.42 12.59
N PHE A 41 16.78 4.56 13.86
CA PHE A 41 17.53 3.98 14.99
C PHE A 41 17.71 2.47 14.81
N PHE A 42 16.63 1.74 14.52
CA PHE A 42 16.67 0.30 14.33
C PHE A 42 17.52 -0.14 13.14
N ILE A 43 17.52 0.61 12.04
CA ILE A 43 18.37 0.35 10.87
C ILE A 43 19.85 0.56 11.20
N ASN A 44 20.19 1.72 11.80
CA ASN A 44 21.57 2.13 12.02
C ASN A 44 22.28 1.28 13.07
N ASN A 45 21.53 0.66 13.99
CA ASN A 45 22.09 -0.09 15.11
C ASN A 45 21.87 -1.61 14.99
N TYR A 46 21.62 -2.13 13.78
CA TYR A 46 21.32 -3.56 13.56
C TYR A 46 22.32 -4.52 14.22
N GLU A 47 23.62 -4.23 14.15
CA GLU A 47 24.66 -5.08 14.75
C GLU A 47 24.49 -5.24 16.27
N CYS A 48 23.83 -4.29 16.93
CA CYS A 48 23.58 -4.27 18.36
C CYS A 48 22.14 -4.62 18.75
N GLN A 49 21.42 -5.34 17.87
CA GLN A 49 20.00 -5.66 18.07
C GLN A 49 19.68 -6.28 19.41
N GLN A 50 20.48 -7.26 19.85
CA GLN A 50 20.23 -7.96 21.11
C GLN A 50 20.35 -7.02 22.32
N ASP A 51 21.33 -6.12 22.28
CA ASP A 51 21.60 -5.21 23.38
C ASP A 51 20.60 -4.07 23.45
N PHE A 52 20.31 -3.41 22.33
CA PHE A 52 19.32 -2.34 22.34
C PHE A 52 17.92 -2.89 22.64
N TYR A 53 17.58 -4.10 22.18
CA TYR A 53 16.25 -4.68 22.40
C TYR A 53 15.94 -4.82 23.89
N ARG A 54 16.91 -5.23 24.70
CA ARG A 54 16.76 -5.32 26.16
C ARG A 54 16.47 -3.95 26.78
N ALA A 55 17.09 -2.90 26.24
CA ALA A 55 16.94 -1.52 26.68
C ALA A 55 15.67 -0.81 26.18
N LEU A 56 14.95 -1.36 25.20
CA LEU A 56 13.70 -0.78 24.70
C LEU A 56 12.62 -0.75 25.79
N ASP A 57 11.88 0.35 25.84
CA ASP A 57 10.65 0.43 26.63
C ASP A 57 9.56 -0.43 26.00
N ASN A 58 8.53 -0.78 26.78
CA ASN A 58 7.48 -1.70 26.32
C ASN A 58 6.79 -1.24 25.03
N SER A 59 6.52 0.06 24.87
CA SER A 59 5.95 0.60 23.63
C SER A 59 6.87 0.41 22.42
N GLN A 60 8.17 0.66 22.60
CA GLN A 60 9.19 0.46 21.57
C GLN A 60 9.35 -1.04 21.22
N LYS A 61 9.30 -1.93 22.22
CA LYS A 61 9.32 -3.39 22.00
C LYS A 61 8.11 -3.85 21.20
N ILE A 62 6.91 -3.38 21.54
CA ILE A 62 5.69 -3.68 20.77
C ILE A 62 5.86 -3.24 19.31
N TYR A 63 6.41 -2.04 19.06
CA TYR A 63 6.66 -1.62 17.68
C TYR A 63 7.67 -2.53 16.98
N PHE A 64 8.80 -2.79 17.64
CA PHE A 64 9.85 -3.66 17.13
C PHE A 64 9.32 -5.05 16.75
N ASP A 65 8.65 -5.72 17.68
CA ASP A 65 8.13 -7.07 17.49
C ASP A 65 7.03 -7.11 16.42
N THR A 66 6.21 -6.06 16.31
CA THR A 66 5.14 -5.99 15.29
C THR A 66 5.72 -5.97 13.87
N ILE A 67 6.80 -5.24 13.61
CA ILE A 67 7.39 -5.10 12.27
C ILE A 67 8.31 -6.28 11.92
N ILE A 68 9.04 -6.79 12.90
CA ILE A 68 10.02 -7.88 12.71
C ILE A 68 9.35 -9.27 12.76
N TYR A 69 8.02 -9.36 12.88
CA TYR A 69 7.29 -10.63 12.87
C TYR A 69 7.19 -11.28 11.47
N PRO A 70 7.48 -12.58 11.28
CA PRO A 70 8.11 -13.48 12.23
C PRO A 70 9.63 -13.24 12.34
N LYS A 71 10.21 -13.58 13.50
CA LYS A 71 11.64 -13.43 13.82
C LYS A 71 12.52 -14.31 12.91
N GLY A 72 13.84 -14.11 13.00
CA GLY A 72 14.84 -14.91 12.25
C GLY A 72 15.26 -14.32 10.91
N LEU A 73 15.24 -12.99 10.78
CA LEU A 73 15.62 -12.29 9.56
C LEU A 73 17.13 -12.12 9.46
N ASN A 74 17.68 -12.28 8.27
CA ASN A 74 19.04 -11.80 8.00
C ASN A 74 19.07 -10.25 7.96
N LYS A 75 20.28 -9.67 8.01
CA LYS A 75 20.50 -8.22 7.98
C LYS A 75 19.73 -7.50 6.89
N LYS A 76 19.80 -8.02 5.65
CA LYS A 76 19.15 -7.40 4.49
C LYS A 76 17.62 -7.40 4.64
N GLN A 77 17.05 -8.51 5.07
CA GLN A 77 15.61 -8.67 5.28
C GLN A 77 15.11 -7.76 6.40
N TYR A 78 15.82 -7.76 7.53
CA TYR A 78 15.55 -6.87 8.67
C TYR A 78 15.54 -5.40 8.24
N THR A 79 16.61 -4.95 7.57
CA THR A 79 16.73 -3.56 7.11
C THR A 79 15.64 -3.21 6.11
N ASN A 80 15.31 -4.11 5.17
CA ASN A 80 14.27 -3.86 4.18
C ASN A 80 12.88 -3.69 4.80
N ARG A 81 12.57 -4.42 5.87
CA ARG A 81 11.30 -4.23 6.57
C ARG A 81 11.20 -2.83 7.19
N TRP A 82 12.23 -2.39 7.90
CA TRP A 82 12.24 -1.03 8.44
C TRP A 82 12.22 0.05 7.37
N LEU A 83 12.95 -0.15 6.26
CA LEU A 83 12.89 0.76 5.11
C LEU A 83 11.49 0.84 4.51
N ALA A 84 10.79 -0.28 4.33
CA ALA A 84 9.42 -0.27 3.84
C ALA A 84 8.45 0.50 4.75
N MET A 85 8.70 0.52 6.07
CA MET A 85 7.94 1.33 7.02
C MET A 85 8.31 2.82 6.97
N LEU A 86 9.60 3.12 6.75
CA LEU A 86 10.15 4.48 6.72
C LEU A 86 9.76 5.26 5.45
N LEU A 87 9.48 4.57 4.34
CA LEU A 87 9.17 5.20 3.05
C LEU A 87 7.71 5.70 3.03
N GLU A 88 7.55 7.00 3.21
CA GLU A 88 6.25 7.67 3.34
C GLU A 88 5.59 8.05 2.02
N ASN A 89 6.32 8.04 0.90
CA ASN A 89 5.80 8.31 -0.44
C ASN A 89 6.09 7.17 -1.42
N ASP A 90 5.25 7.08 -2.44
CA ASP A 90 5.31 5.98 -3.42
C ASP A 90 6.55 6.01 -4.31
N GLY A 91 7.06 7.22 -4.63
CA GLY A 91 8.23 7.38 -5.49
C GLY A 91 9.46 6.73 -4.88
N ASP A 92 9.74 7.04 -3.61
CA ASP A 92 10.85 6.45 -2.88
C ASP A 92 10.64 4.96 -2.61
N PHE A 93 9.39 4.54 -2.35
CA PHE A 93 9.04 3.13 -2.21
C PHE A 93 9.37 2.32 -3.47
N PHE A 94 8.92 2.77 -4.65
CA PHE A 94 9.19 2.08 -5.90
C PHE A 94 10.63 2.20 -6.37
N LYS A 95 11.32 3.29 -6.04
CA LYS A 95 12.77 3.39 -6.28
C LYS A 95 13.54 2.33 -5.47
N ARG A 96 13.13 2.09 -4.22
CA ARG A 96 13.76 1.07 -3.36
C ARG A 96 13.34 -0.36 -3.72
N PHE A 97 12.08 -0.55 -4.08
CA PHE A 97 11.48 -1.86 -4.37
C PHE A 97 10.83 -1.87 -5.77
N PRO A 98 11.64 -1.77 -6.85
CA PRO A 98 11.12 -1.60 -8.21
C PRO A 98 10.32 -2.80 -8.73
N PHE A 99 10.49 -3.97 -8.11
CA PHE A 99 9.73 -5.17 -8.48
C PHE A 99 8.22 -5.05 -8.17
N PHE A 100 7.79 -4.14 -7.29
CA PHE A 100 6.37 -3.84 -7.14
C PHE A 100 5.80 -3.07 -8.34
N ASN A 101 6.66 -2.35 -9.07
CA ASN A 101 6.34 -1.54 -10.22
C ASN A 101 6.90 -2.11 -11.55
N ASN A 102 7.28 -3.39 -11.56
CA ASN A 102 7.85 -4.04 -12.75
C ASN A 102 6.82 -4.42 -13.83
N TYR A 103 5.59 -3.92 -13.70
CA TYR A 103 4.46 -4.18 -14.61
C TYR A 103 4.87 -3.98 -16.09
N PHE A 104 5.38 -2.80 -16.42
CA PHE A 104 5.72 -2.48 -17.80
C PHE A 104 6.99 -3.19 -18.29
N ALA A 105 8.03 -3.25 -17.45
CA ALA A 105 9.31 -3.84 -17.80
C ALA A 105 9.17 -5.31 -18.22
N ILE A 106 8.25 -6.05 -17.62
CA ILE A 106 8.02 -7.48 -17.93
C ILE A 106 7.12 -7.66 -19.16
N HIS A 107 6.10 -6.82 -19.34
CA HIS A 107 5.04 -7.08 -20.32
C HIS A 107 5.11 -6.25 -21.59
N LYS A 108 6.07 -5.30 -21.70
CA LYS A 108 6.29 -4.51 -22.93
C LYS A 108 6.40 -5.36 -24.20
N ASN A 109 6.96 -6.58 -24.09
CA ASN A 109 7.13 -7.45 -25.24
C ASN A 109 5.81 -8.11 -25.67
N ASN A 110 4.91 -8.40 -24.73
CA ASN A 110 3.62 -9.05 -24.96
C ASN A 110 2.55 -8.10 -25.51
N ILE A 111 2.79 -6.79 -25.42
CA ILE A 111 1.92 -5.78 -26.04
C ILE A 111 2.03 -5.91 -27.57
N THR A 112 0.93 -6.23 -28.22
CA THR A 112 0.88 -6.34 -29.69
C THR A 112 1.00 -4.94 -30.33
N THR A 113 1.45 -4.89 -31.58
CA THR A 113 1.48 -3.63 -32.35
C THR A 113 0.09 -2.99 -32.39
N ARG A 114 -0.97 -3.79 -32.56
CA ARG A 114 -2.37 -3.30 -32.55
C ARG A 114 -2.78 -2.67 -31.22
N GLN A 115 -2.46 -3.31 -30.09
CA GLN A 115 -2.73 -2.76 -28.76
C GLN A 115 -1.96 -1.45 -28.52
N LEU A 116 -0.70 -1.41 -28.95
CA LEU A 116 0.11 -0.20 -28.85
C LEU A 116 -0.45 0.94 -29.72
N GLN A 117 -0.85 0.65 -30.95
CA GLN A 117 -1.48 1.62 -31.85
C GLN A 117 -2.81 2.13 -31.28
N CYS A 118 -3.62 1.25 -30.69
CA CYS A 118 -4.84 1.62 -29.99
C CYS A 118 -4.55 2.62 -28.86
N PHE A 119 -3.51 2.36 -28.07
CA PHE A 119 -3.11 3.19 -26.94
C PHE A 119 -2.65 4.56 -27.43
N GLN A 120 -1.80 4.56 -28.45
CA GLN A 120 -1.32 5.78 -29.10
C GLN A 120 -2.49 6.59 -29.68
N ARG A 121 -3.44 5.98 -30.40
CA ARG A 121 -4.64 6.68 -30.92
C ARG A 121 -5.51 7.28 -29.81
N GLN A 122 -5.75 6.56 -28.72
CA GLN A 122 -6.51 7.10 -27.58
C GLN A 122 -5.78 8.27 -26.91
N ARG A 123 -4.46 8.30 -27.01
CA ARG A 123 -3.61 9.40 -26.55
C ARG A 123 -3.52 10.56 -27.55
N GLY A 124 -4.29 10.50 -28.64
CA GLY A 124 -4.35 11.53 -29.67
C GLY A 124 -3.31 11.36 -30.78
N PHE A 125 -2.46 10.32 -30.75
CA PHE A 125 -1.37 10.18 -31.72
C PHE A 125 -1.96 10.11 -33.13
N PRO A 126 -1.64 11.08 -34.02
CA PRO A 126 -2.21 11.16 -35.35
C PRO A 126 -1.74 9.98 -36.22
N GLN A 127 -0.53 9.49 -35.94
CA GLN A 127 0.05 8.32 -36.58
C GLN A 127 0.62 7.35 -35.55
N ALA A 128 0.59 6.07 -35.90
CA ALA A 128 1.15 4.99 -35.09
C ALA A 128 2.69 5.11 -35.02
N VAL A 129 3.22 5.29 -33.83
CA VAL A 129 4.67 5.27 -33.59
C VAL A 129 5.12 3.81 -33.45
N ALA A 130 6.15 3.45 -34.22
CA ALA A 130 6.73 2.10 -34.19
C ALA A 130 7.10 1.67 -32.76
N LYS A 131 6.88 0.38 -32.46
CA LYS A 131 7.04 -0.21 -31.12
C LYS A 131 8.42 0.05 -30.51
N SER A 132 9.49 -0.09 -31.29
CA SER A 132 10.87 0.19 -30.86
C SER A 132 11.07 1.66 -30.47
N LYS A 133 10.63 2.60 -31.33
CA LYS A 133 10.74 4.05 -31.09
C LYS A 133 9.94 4.47 -29.85
N PHE A 134 8.72 3.96 -29.71
CA PHE A 134 7.89 4.20 -28.52
C PHE A 134 8.60 3.77 -27.23
N TYR A 135 9.17 2.56 -27.18
CA TYR A 135 9.83 2.08 -25.97
C TYR A 135 11.16 2.76 -25.68
N ASN A 136 11.93 3.11 -26.70
CA ASN A 136 13.17 3.89 -26.53
C ASN A 136 12.87 5.24 -25.90
N GLU A 137 11.81 5.92 -26.31
CA GLU A 137 11.39 7.19 -25.72
C GLU A 137 10.88 7.04 -24.28
N ILE A 138 10.07 6.01 -23.99
CA ILE A 138 9.65 5.72 -22.62
C ILE A 138 10.86 5.52 -21.69
N ASN A 139 11.87 4.77 -22.15
CA ASN A 139 13.10 4.56 -21.39
C ASN A 139 13.92 5.86 -21.25
N ARG A 140 14.12 6.60 -22.34
CA ARG A 140 14.88 7.87 -22.35
C ARG A 140 14.29 8.89 -21.38
N ARG A 141 12.96 8.94 -21.29
CA ARG A 141 12.22 9.84 -20.39
C ARG A 141 12.11 9.31 -18.95
N GLY A 142 12.66 8.13 -18.64
CA GLY A 142 12.53 7.49 -17.33
C GLY A 142 11.09 7.09 -16.99
N MET A 143 10.21 7.01 -17.98
CA MET A 143 8.77 6.73 -17.82
C MET A 143 8.46 5.24 -17.80
N SER A 144 9.45 4.36 -17.88
CA SER A 144 9.26 2.90 -17.88
C SER A 144 8.60 2.37 -16.60
N ASN A 145 8.61 3.17 -15.54
CA ASN A 145 7.97 2.89 -14.26
C ASN A 145 6.79 3.85 -13.98
N ASP A 146 6.37 4.66 -14.95
CA ASP A 146 5.18 5.51 -14.81
C ASP A 146 3.92 4.67 -15.03
N VAL A 147 3.54 4.00 -13.94
CA VAL A 147 2.33 3.18 -13.82
C VAL A 147 1.14 3.89 -14.40
N ASN A 148 0.91 5.13 -14.00
CA ASN A 148 -0.31 5.84 -14.31
C ASN A 148 -0.40 6.08 -15.82
N TYR A 149 0.72 6.44 -16.43
CA TYR A 149 0.81 6.64 -17.87
C TYR A 149 0.56 5.34 -18.65
N LEU A 150 1.18 4.25 -18.19
CA LEU A 150 1.22 2.97 -18.89
C LEU A 150 0.03 2.06 -18.56
N TYR A 151 -0.71 2.33 -17.48
CA TYR A 151 -1.73 1.43 -16.95
C TYR A 151 -2.78 0.97 -17.97
N PRO A 152 -3.36 1.82 -18.84
CA PRO A 152 -4.31 1.35 -19.86
C PRO A 152 -3.68 0.34 -20.84
N LEU A 153 -2.45 0.60 -21.28
CA LEU A 153 -1.68 -0.27 -22.16
C LEU A 153 -1.36 -1.61 -21.49
N ILE A 154 -1.01 -1.56 -20.20
CA ILE A 154 -0.72 -2.73 -19.38
C ILE A 154 -2.03 -3.54 -19.15
N ARG A 155 -3.17 -2.89 -18.85
CA ARG A 155 -4.49 -3.54 -18.66
C ARG A 155 -4.99 -4.28 -19.90
N TRP A 156 -4.79 -3.75 -21.11
CA TRP A 156 -5.20 -4.46 -22.32
C TRP A 156 -4.41 -5.74 -22.58
N SER A 157 -3.14 -5.80 -22.14
CA SER A 157 -2.40 -7.07 -22.14
C SER A 157 -2.95 -8.08 -21.12
N TYR A 158 -3.67 -7.62 -20.09
CA TYR A 158 -4.21 -8.45 -19.01
C TYR A 158 -5.54 -9.13 -19.31
N LEU A 159 -6.49 -8.41 -19.93
CA LEU A 159 -7.87 -8.89 -20.11
C LEU A 159 -7.96 -10.20 -20.93
N ASN A 160 -6.92 -10.56 -21.68
CA ASN A 160 -6.94 -11.70 -22.59
C ASN A 160 -5.98 -12.86 -22.22
N SER A 161 -5.19 -12.78 -21.13
CA SER A 161 -4.04 -13.74 -21.01
C SER A 161 -3.59 -14.20 -19.60
N GLY A 162 -4.35 -14.00 -18.52
CA GLY A 162 -4.01 -14.58 -17.19
C GLY A 162 -2.70 -14.05 -16.54
N ILE A 163 -2.12 -13.00 -17.11
CA ILE A 163 -0.78 -12.48 -16.80
C ILE A 163 -0.72 -11.80 -15.42
N ASP A 164 -1.83 -11.26 -14.91
CA ASP A 164 -1.88 -10.64 -13.58
C ASP A 164 -1.50 -11.64 -12.48
N MET A 165 -1.86 -12.92 -12.64
CA MET A 165 -1.51 -13.98 -11.70
C MET A 165 -0.03 -14.35 -11.76
N SER A 166 0.58 -14.42 -12.95
CA SER A 166 2.01 -14.76 -13.09
C SER A 166 2.91 -13.63 -12.57
N LEU A 167 2.54 -12.38 -12.82
CA LEU A 167 3.22 -11.21 -12.28
C LEU A 167 3.09 -11.12 -10.76
N SER A 168 1.88 -11.39 -10.26
CA SER A 168 1.59 -11.51 -8.84
C SER A 168 2.45 -12.57 -8.16
N ALA A 169 2.53 -13.77 -8.74
CA ALA A 169 3.38 -14.86 -8.24
C ALA A 169 4.87 -14.45 -8.20
N LYS A 170 5.39 -13.83 -9.27
CA LYS A 170 6.78 -13.34 -9.31
C LYS A 170 7.06 -12.30 -8.22
N ARG A 171 6.12 -11.39 -7.97
CA ARG A 171 6.26 -10.41 -6.89
C ARG A 171 6.25 -11.05 -5.52
N VAL A 172 5.40 -12.05 -5.31
CA VAL A 172 5.37 -12.81 -4.07
C VAL A 172 6.73 -13.46 -3.85
N GLU A 173 7.26 -14.18 -4.84
CA GLU A 173 8.56 -14.85 -4.73
C GLU A 173 9.71 -13.88 -4.40
N ILE A 174 9.77 -12.74 -5.10
CA ILE A 174 10.78 -11.71 -4.85
C ILE A 174 10.59 -11.07 -3.47
N ALA A 175 9.34 -10.75 -3.09
CA ALA A 175 9.02 -10.18 -1.78
C ALA A 175 9.38 -11.13 -0.64
N GLN A 176 9.11 -12.43 -0.78
CA GLN A 176 9.51 -13.46 0.19
C GLN A 176 11.02 -13.41 0.45
N LYS A 177 11.83 -13.36 -0.61
CA LYS A 177 13.29 -13.26 -0.51
C LYS A 177 13.74 -11.94 0.14
N ILE A 178 13.16 -10.81 -0.28
CA ILE A 178 13.55 -9.46 0.13
C ILE A 178 13.18 -9.14 1.58
N PHE A 179 12.03 -9.64 2.06
CA PHE A 179 11.51 -9.34 3.40
C PHE A 179 11.62 -10.52 4.36
N GLY A 180 12.05 -11.71 3.91
CA GLY A 180 12.23 -12.89 4.76
C GLY A 180 10.91 -13.43 5.28
N ILE A 181 9.99 -13.74 4.37
CA ILE A 181 8.60 -14.13 4.71
C ILE A 181 8.22 -15.37 3.93
N THR A 182 7.46 -16.24 4.58
CA THR A 182 6.81 -17.37 3.92
C THR A 182 5.44 -16.93 3.42
N LYS A 183 5.14 -17.18 2.13
CA LYS A 183 3.79 -16.96 1.58
C LYS A 183 2.72 -17.65 2.45
N SER A 184 1.58 -17.00 2.57
CA SER A 184 0.45 -17.40 3.42
C SER A 184 0.73 -17.42 4.94
N LYS A 185 1.91 -16.98 5.40
CA LYS A 185 2.18 -16.83 6.84
C LYS A 185 1.45 -15.59 7.37
N ILE A 186 0.44 -15.83 8.18
CA ILE A 186 -0.29 -14.80 8.92
C ILE A 186 0.24 -14.65 10.36
N GLY A 187 -0.22 -13.61 11.06
CA GLY A 187 0.04 -13.39 12.48
C GLY A 187 -0.67 -14.39 13.39
N ASP A 188 -0.24 -14.43 14.65
CA ASP A 188 -0.99 -15.05 15.74
C ASP A 188 -1.83 -13.99 16.50
N ASN A 189 -2.55 -14.42 17.53
CA ASN A 189 -3.38 -13.53 18.35
C ASN A 189 -2.57 -12.44 19.07
N GLU A 190 -1.31 -12.71 19.40
CA GLU A 190 -0.44 -11.73 20.06
C GLU A 190 0.05 -10.67 19.07
N GLN A 191 0.49 -11.09 17.89
CA GLN A 191 0.85 -10.22 16.78
C GLN A 191 -0.32 -9.31 16.40
N PHE A 192 -1.54 -9.85 16.31
CA PHE A 192 -2.71 -9.05 16.00
C PHE A 192 -2.99 -7.99 17.07
N ALA A 193 -2.99 -8.38 18.35
CA ALA A 193 -3.25 -7.45 19.45
C ALA A 193 -2.20 -6.32 19.51
N ARG A 194 -0.92 -6.64 19.27
CA ARG A 194 0.16 -5.65 19.15
C ARG A 194 -0.08 -4.70 17.97
N TYR A 195 -0.39 -5.26 16.79
CA TYR A 195 -0.61 -4.51 15.56
C TYR A 195 -1.76 -3.51 15.69
N ILE A 196 -2.92 -3.95 16.17
CA ILE A 196 -4.10 -3.08 16.35
C ILE A 196 -3.83 -1.98 17.38
N ALA A 197 -3.11 -2.30 18.46
CA ALA A 197 -2.76 -1.29 19.46
C ALA A 197 -1.78 -0.24 18.92
N LEU A 198 -0.78 -0.66 18.14
CA LEU A 198 0.25 0.21 17.58
C LEU A 198 -0.29 1.18 16.51
N PHE A 199 -1.25 0.72 15.71
CA PHE A 199 -1.81 1.47 14.58
C PHE A 199 -3.21 2.03 14.86
N ASP A 200 -3.65 2.09 16.12
CA ASP A 200 -5.01 2.54 16.47
C ASP A 200 -5.33 3.94 15.93
N MET A 201 -4.35 4.84 15.92
CA MET A 201 -4.52 6.17 15.36
C MET A 201 -4.89 6.12 13.87
N GLU A 202 -4.20 5.30 13.07
CA GLU A 202 -4.51 5.08 11.66
C GLU A 202 -5.89 4.45 11.47
N TYR A 203 -6.24 3.44 12.27
CA TYR A 203 -7.57 2.83 12.23
C TYR A 203 -8.67 3.83 12.58
N ASN A 204 -8.48 4.65 13.62
CA ASN A 204 -9.45 5.67 14.03
C ASN A 204 -9.65 6.72 12.94
N TYR A 205 -8.55 7.16 12.34
CA TYR A 205 -8.60 8.14 11.27
C TYR A 205 -9.37 7.61 10.06
N VAL A 206 -9.06 6.38 9.61
CA VAL A 206 -9.72 5.79 8.44
C VAL A 206 -11.14 5.33 8.75
N SER A 207 -11.44 4.87 9.97
CA SER A 207 -12.80 4.48 10.36
C SER A 207 -13.75 5.67 10.34
N ASN A 208 -13.33 6.84 10.83
CA ASN A 208 -14.12 8.07 10.75
C ASN A 208 -14.39 8.48 9.30
N TYR A 209 -13.36 8.39 8.44
CA TYR A 209 -13.52 8.65 7.02
C TYR A 209 -14.52 7.68 6.36
N LEU A 210 -14.37 6.38 6.63
CA LEU A 210 -15.24 5.35 6.07
C LEU A 210 -16.69 5.50 6.55
N ALA A 211 -16.88 5.70 7.85
CA ALA A 211 -18.18 5.92 8.50
C ALA A 211 -18.98 7.05 7.86
N LYS A 212 -18.33 8.21 7.64
CA LYS A 212 -18.95 9.36 6.97
C LYS A 212 -19.42 9.02 5.56
N ASN A 213 -18.63 8.26 4.79
CA ASN A 213 -18.96 7.94 3.39
C ASN A 213 -19.95 6.78 3.24
N LEU A 214 -20.06 5.92 4.26
CA LEU A 214 -21.02 4.81 4.29
C LEU A 214 -22.30 5.15 5.07
N ASN A 215 -22.35 6.30 5.74
CA ASN A 215 -23.43 6.68 6.64
C ASN A 215 -23.69 5.66 7.75
N ILE A 216 -22.62 5.19 8.41
CA ILE A 216 -22.66 4.25 9.54
C ILE A 216 -21.93 4.83 10.76
N PRO A 217 -22.17 4.34 11.98
CA PRO A 217 -21.42 4.78 13.15
C PRO A 217 -19.90 4.50 13.01
N SER A 218 -19.06 5.41 13.53
CA SER A 218 -17.59 5.26 13.47
C SER A 218 -17.09 3.97 14.10
N ILE A 219 -17.71 3.54 15.20
CA ILE A 219 -17.34 2.28 15.86
C ILE A 219 -17.66 1.05 15.01
N GLU A 220 -18.72 1.08 14.20
CA GLU A 220 -19.05 0.00 13.27
C GLU A 220 -18.06 -0.06 12.10
N ALA A 221 -17.70 1.11 11.55
CA ALA A 221 -16.61 1.19 10.57
C ALA A 221 -15.28 0.70 11.15
N TYR A 222 -15.02 0.98 12.43
CA TYR A 222 -13.82 0.50 13.13
C TYR A 222 -13.83 -1.04 13.27
N LYS A 223 -14.95 -1.63 13.71
CA LYS A 223 -15.14 -3.09 13.81
C LYS A 223 -14.89 -3.75 12.45
N LEU A 224 -15.51 -3.24 11.39
CA LEU A 224 -15.30 -3.72 10.03
C LEU A 224 -13.81 -3.80 9.66
N LEU A 225 -13.07 -2.69 9.82
CA LEU A 225 -11.64 -2.65 9.47
C LEU A 225 -10.82 -3.64 10.31
N VAL A 226 -11.11 -3.74 11.61
CA VAL A 226 -10.37 -4.64 12.52
C VAL A 226 -10.67 -6.11 12.23
N ILE A 227 -11.93 -6.47 11.98
CA ILE A 227 -12.32 -7.85 11.62
C ILE A 227 -11.66 -8.26 10.31
N LEU A 228 -11.70 -7.42 9.27
CA LEU A 228 -11.07 -7.73 8.00
C LEU A 228 -9.55 -7.92 8.15
N THR A 229 -8.90 -7.08 8.95
CA THR A 229 -7.47 -7.27 9.28
C THR A 229 -7.18 -8.61 9.95
N TYR A 230 -8.07 -9.01 10.87
CA TYR A 230 -7.96 -10.28 11.59
C TYR A 230 -8.07 -11.46 10.63
N LEU A 231 -9.06 -11.44 9.74
CA LEU A 231 -9.30 -12.49 8.76
C LEU A 231 -8.18 -12.58 7.70
N GLU A 232 -7.64 -11.44 7.26
CA GLU A 232 -6.68 -11.40 6.15
C GLU A 232 -5.24 -11.72 6.56
N SER A 233 -4.75 -11.13 7.66
CA SER A 233 -3.32 -11.21 7.99
C SER A 233 -3.02 -11.44 9.46
N ARG A 234 -4.02 -11.35 10.34
CA ARG A 234 -3.84 -11.29 11.80
C ARG A 234 -2.73 -10.31 12.21
N GLY A 235 -2.66 -9.16 11.53
CA GLY A 235 -1.71 -8.09 11.85
C GLY A 235 -0.26 -8.35 11.43
N ASN A 236 0.00 -9.36 10.59
CA ASN A 236 1.29 -9.47 9.92
C ASN A 236 1.41 -8.37 8.85
N VAL A 237 2.19 -7.33 9.15
CA VAL A 237 2.40 -6.16 8.28
C VAL A 237 2.86 -6.55 6.88
N PHE A 238 3.65 -7.60 6.78
CA PHE A 238 4.24 -8.04 5.53
C PHE A 238 3.62 -9.34 5.00
N ALA A 239 2.39 -9.67 5.40
CA ALA A 239 1.70 -10.84 4.89
C ALA A 239 1.65 -10.84 3.35
N LEU A 240 1.86 -12.01 2.76
CA LEU A 240 1.85 -12.24 1.31
C LEU A 240 0.92 -13.40 1.02
N SER A 241 -0.06 -13.25 0.13
CA SER A 241 -0.85 -14.39 -0.34
C SER A 241 -0.10 -15.17 -1.42
N SER A 242 -0.54 -16.40 -1.69
CA SER A 242 -0.11 -17.17 -2.87
C SER A 242 -0.53 -16.51 -4.19
N THR A 243 -1.54 -15.64 -4.17
CA THR A 243 -2.17 -15.02 -5.33
C THR A 243 -1.71 -13.57 -5.59
N GLY A 244 -0.75 -13.05 -4.82
CA GLY A 244 -0.22 -11.68 -4.97
C GLY A 244 -1.06 -10.59 -4.33
N ALA A 245 -1.67 -10.90 -3.21
CA ALA A 245 -2.18 -9.94 -2.25
C ALA A 245 -1.09 -9.63 -1.22
N PHE A 246 -0.94 -8.35 -0.87
CA PHE A 246 0.17 -7.86 -0.05
C PHE A 246 -0.33 -7.09 1.16
N GLY A 247 0.44 -7.14 2.24
CA GLY A 247 0.25 -6.29 3.41
C GLY A 247 -0.86 -6.77 4.35
N PRO A 248 -1.18 -5.97 5.37
CA PRO A 248 -2.07 -6.40 6.45
C PRO A 248 -3.54 -6.59 6.01
N LEU A 249 -3.94 -6.00 4.89
CA LEU A 249 -5.28 -6.11 4.32
C LEU A 249 -5.29 -6.87 3.00
N GLN A 250 -4.22 -7.61 2.69
CA GLN A 250 -4.15 -8.51 1.54
C GLN A 250 -4.79 -7.91 0.27
N ILE A 251 -4.30 -6.73 -0.13
CA ILE A 251 -4.76 -6.05 -1.35
C ILE A 251 -3.78 -6.35 -2.48
N THR A 252 -4.28 -6.58 -3.69
CA THR A 252 -3.40 -6.84 -4.84
C THR A 252 -2.70 -5.56 -5.29
N MET A 253 -1.47 -5.68 -5.82
CA MET A 253 -0.75 -4.51 -6.35
C MET A 253 -1.52 -3.80 -7.47
N HIS A 254 -2.30 -4.54 -8.26
CA HIS A 254 -3.22 -4.00 -9.24
C HIS A 254 -4.16 -2.95 -8.61
N TYR A 255 -4.76 -3.28 -7.47
CA TYR A 255 -5.68 -2.37 -6.79
C TYR A 255 -4.97 -1.20 -6.12
N TYR A 256 -3.80 -1.42 -5.52
CA TYR A 256 -2.97 -0.29 -5.05
C TYR A 256 -2.78 0.70 -6.19
N MET A 257 -2.30 0.23 -7.32
CA MET A 257 -1.90 1.07 -8.45
C MET A 257 -3.07 1.74 -9.19
N MET A 258 -4.24 1.11 -9.28
CA MET A 258 -5.39 1.67 -9.99
C MET A 258 -5.99 2.90 -9.30
N TYR A 259 -6.07 2.90 -7.96
CA TYR A 259 -6.81 3.91 -7.20
C TYR A 259 -5.89 5.00 -6.63
N GLY A 260 -4.97 5.54 -7.45
CA GLY A 260 -4.07 6.64 -7.07
C GLY A 260 -3.05 6.28 -5.98
N GLN A 261 -2.41 7.27 -5.36
CA GLN A 261 -1.58 7.05 -4.16
C GLN A 261 -2.48 6.85 -2.92
N PRO A 262 -2.03 6.22 -1.82
CA PRO A 262 -0.73 5.59 -1.61
C PRO A 262 -0.64 4.13 -2.06
N ASN A 263 0.54 3.72 -2.51
CA ASN A 263 0.79 2.42 -3.15
C ASN A 263 1.73 1.49 -2.39
N ASN A 264 2.33 1.93 -1.27
CA ASN A 264 3.10 1.05 -0.39
C ASN A 264 2.18 0.07 0.35
N PRO A 265 2.21 -1.25 0.05
CA PRO A 265 1.31 -2.22 0.65
C PRO A 265 1.66 -2.55 2.11
N PHE A 266 2.89 -2.30 2.54
CA PHE A 266 3.33 -2.60 3.91
C PHE A 266 3.09 -1.44 4.87
N ASN A 267 2.64 -0.29 4.37
CA ASN A 267 2.20 0.79 5.23
C ASN A 267 0.74 0.56 5.67
N PRO A 268 0.46 0.45 6.99
CA PRO A 268 -0.89 0.19 7.50
C PRO A 268 -1.92 1.24 7.08
N LYS A 269 -1.56 2.52 7.14
CA LYS A 269 -2.46 3.62 6.74
C LYS A 269 -2.79 3.54 5.25
N SER A 270 -1.78 3.25 4.41
CA SER A 270 -2.00 3.09 2.96
C SER A 270 -3.00 1.99 2.67
N SER A 271 -2.80 0.82 3.28
CA SER A 271 -3.68 -0.33 3.11
C SER A 271 -5.10 -0.01 3.56
N LEU A 272 -5.27 0.61 4.72
CA LEU A 272 -6.58 1.01 5.25
C LEU A 272 -7.30 2.00 4.32
N ILE A 273 -6.59 3.01 3.82
CA ILE A 273 -7.14 3.98 2.85
C ILE A 273 -7.63 3.25 1.59
N LYS A 274 -6.86 2.29 1.07
CA LYS A 274 -7.24 1.51 -0.11
C LYS A 274 -8.46 0.65 0.13
N LEU A 275 -8.50 -0.05 1.26
CA LEU A 275 -9.66 -0.83 1.66
C LEU A 275 -10.90 0.06 1.78
N ALA A 276 -10.80 1.19 2.49
CA ALA A 276 -11.91 2.12 2.66
C ALA A 276 -12.44 2.62 1.31
N ASN A 277 -11.55 2.98 0.38
CA ASN A 277 -11.95 3.40 -0.97
C ASN A 277 -12.71 2.30 -1.74
N LYS A 278 -12.32 1.03 -1.56
CA LYS A 278 -13.02 -0.11 -2.17
C LYS A 278 -14.46 -0.23 -1.66
N PHE A 279 -14.65 -0.11 -0.34
CA PHE A 279 -15.97 -0.16 0.28
C PHE A 279 -16.85 1.04 -0.09
N ILE A 280 -16.27 2.25 -0.14
CA ILE A 280 -16.99 3.45 -0.58
C ILE A 280 -17.44 3.31 -2.03
N TYR A 281 -16.58 2.76 -2.90
CA TYR A 281 -16.94 2.48 -4.28
C TYR A 281 -18.13 1.51 -4.37
N TYR A 282 -18.11 0.40 -3.62
CA TYR A 282 -19.22 -0.56 -3.60
C TYR A 282 -20.53 0.05 -3.09
N ASN A 283 -20.48 0.85 -2.02
CA ASN A 283 -21.65 1.55 -1.52
C ASN A 283 -22.28 2.48 -2.57
N LYS A 284 -21.44 3.21 -3.32
CA LYS A 284 -21.91 4.12 -4.39
C LYS A 284 -22.62 3.41 -5.54
N ILE A 285 -22.25 2.18 -5.84
CA ILE A 285 -22.94 1.37 -6.85
C ILE A 285 -24.13 0.59 -6.26
N GLY A 286 -24.67 1.06 -5.12
CA GLY A 286 -25.89 0.58 -4.49
C GLY A 286 -25.74 -0.76 -3.76
N LYS A 287 -24.54 -1.10 -3.29
CA LYS A 287 -24.28 -2.39 -2.64
C LYS A 287 -24.31 -2.26 -1.13
N SER A 288 -24.92 -3.24 -0.47
CA SER A 288 -24.91 -3.34 0.98
C SER A 288 -23.48 -3.57 1.49
N LEU A 289 -23.27 -3.31 2.78
CA LEU A 289 -21.99 -3.57 3.43
C LEU A 289 -21.63 -5.06 3.36
N ASP A 290 -22.61 -5.93 3.57
CA ASP A 290 -22.43 -7.38 3.51
C ASP A 290 -21.98 -7.84 2.10
N THR A 291 -22.64 -7.35 1.05
CA THR A 291 -22.23 -7.61 -0.33
C THR A 291 -20.83 -7.06 -0.62
N SER A 292 -20.47 -5.93 -0.02
CA SER A 292 -19.15 -5.32 -0.16
C SER A 292 -18.03 -6.18 0.46
N VAL A 293 -18.30 -6.88 1.56
CA VAL A 293 -17.35 -7.83 2.18
C VAL A 293 -17.13 -9.05 1.28
N ILE A 294 -18.21 -9.62 0.73
CA ILE A 294 -18.09 -10.77 -0.18
C ILE A 294 -17.34 -10.37 -1.46
N ALA A 295 -17.66 -9.21 -2.04
CA ALA A 295 -16.98 -8.71 -3.22
C ALA A 295 -15.53 -8.32 -2.94
N TYR A 296 -15.23 -7.89 -1.71
CA TYR A 296 -13.87 -7.64 -1.31
C TYR A 296 -13.02 -8.92 -1.41
N LYS A 297 -13.55 -10.06 -0.94
CA LYS A 297 -12.86 -11.35 -0.91
C LYS A 297 -12.87 -12.08 -2.26
N SER A 298 -14.06 -12.27 -2.83
CA SER A 298 -14.28 -13.11 -4.03
C SER A 298 -14.15 -12.35 -5.35
N GLY A 299 -14.21 -11.01 -5.32
CA GLY A 299 -14.39 -10.19 -6.51
C GLY A 299 -15.81 -10.24 -7.10
N SER A 300 -16.71 -11.08 -6.58
CA SER A 300 -18.09 -11.24 -7.03
C SER A 300 -19.07 -10.55 -6.08
N LEU A 301 -20.06 -9.87 -6.66
CA LEU A 301 -21.14 -9.19 -5.94
C LEU A 301 -22.35 -10.10 -5.68
N GLN A 302 -22.34 -11.32 -6.22
CA GLN A 302 -23.47 -12.26 -6.21
C GLN A 302 -23.13 -13.57 -5.49
N LYS A 303 -21.90 -13.73 -5.02
CA LYS A 303 -21.48 -14.96 -4.31
C LYS A 303 -22.10 -15.01 -2.90
N CYS A 304 -22.36 -16.21 -2.38
CA CYS A 304 -22.80 -16.44 -1.00
C CYS A 304 -24.15 -15.81 -0.60
N GLN A 305 -25.03 -15.52 -1.56
CA GLN A 305 -26.35 -14.94 -1.30
C GLN A 305 -27.32 -15.93 -0.61
N ASP A 306 -27.13 -17.24 -0.82
CA ASP A 306 -28.08 -18.26 -0.36
C ASP A 306 -27.68 -19.00 0.92
N ASN A 307 -26.61 -18.58 1.63
CA ASN A 307 -26.15 -19.17 2.91
C ASN A 307 -25.90 -20.70 2.97
N LEU A 308 -26.07 -21.45 1.88
CA LEU A 308 -26.09 -22.92 1.90
C LEU A 308 -24.75 -23.59 1.53
N ASN A 309 -23.79 -22.87 0.94
CA ASN A 309 -22.53 -23.46 0.49
C ASN A 309 -21.35 -23.12 1.43
N ILE A 310 -21.38 -23.70 2.63
CA ILE A 310 -20.38 -23.49 3.71
C ILE A 310 -18.99 -24.04 3.31
N ASN A 311 -18.91 -24.89 2.28
CA ASN A 311 -17.66 -25.47 1.79
C ASN A 311 -16.87 -24.51 0.87
N ASP A 312 -17.49 -23.44 0.37
CA ASP A 312 -16.78 -22.42 -0.41
C ASP A 312 -15.99 -21.49 0.51
N VAL A 313 -14.70 -21.30 0.21
CA VAL A 313 -13.76 -20.52 1.04
C VAL A 313 -14.19 -19.05 1.19
N ASP A 314 -14.77 -18.46 0.15
CA ASP A 314 -15.23 -17.07 0.20
C ASP A 314 -16.50 -16.94 1.05
N CYS A 315 -17.37 -17.96 1.01
CA CYS A 315 -18.57 -17.99 1.86
C CYS A 315 -18.22 -18.24 3.32
N LYS A 316 -17.28 -19.15 3.60
CA LYS A 316 -16.73 -19.33 4.96
C LYS A 316 -16.15 -18.02 5.51
N TYR A 317 -15.36 -17.30 4.71
CA TYR A 317 -14.83 -16.00 5.09
C TYR A 317 -15.93 -15.00 5.46
N TYR A 318 -17.00 -14.93 4.66
CA TYR A 318 -18.14 -14.06 4.94
C TYR A 318 -18.89 -14.49 6.20
N HIS A 319 -19.10 -15.80 6.42
CA HIS A 319 -19.71 -16.31 7.65
C HIS A 319 -18.88 -15.97 8.89
N ASP A 320 -17.56 -16.18 8.84
CA ASP A 320 -16.64 -15.81 9.93
C ASP A 320 -16.75 -14.31 10.22
N TYR A 321 -16.75 -13.46 9.18
CA TYR A 321 -16.98 -12.02 9.33
C TYR A 321 -18.30 -11.71 10.05
N LYS A 322 -19.42 -12.31 9.62
CA LYS A 322 -20.75 -12.08 10.21
C LYS A 322 -20.81 -12.54 11.66
N GLN A 323 -20.20 -13.68 11.98
CA GLN A 323 -20.12 -14.19 13.35
C GLN A 323 -19.36 -13.22 14.25
N TYR A 324 -18.17 -12.75 13.83
CA TYR A 324 -17.41 -11.76 14.59
C TYR A 324 -18.18 -10.45 14.76
N LEU A 325 -18.81 -9.94 13.71
CA LEU A 325 -19.58 -8.70 13.79
C LEU A 325 -20.78 -8.83 14.74
N TYR A 326 -21.51 -9.95 14.65
CA TYR A 326 -22.64 -10.24 15.54
C TYR A 326 -22.21 -10.32 17.00
N GLY A 327 -21.14 -11.07 17.29
CA GLY A 327 -20.59 -11.19 18.63
C GLY A 327 -20.05 -9.87 19.20
N MET A 328 -19.73 -8.89 18.35
CA MET A 328 -19.28 -7.56 18.74
C MET A 328 -20.38 -6.48 18.70
N ARG A 329 -21.66 -6.84 18.49
CA ARG A 329 -22.76 -5.87 18.35
C ARG A 329 -22.84 -4.88 19.52
N GLY A 330 -22.67 -5.36 20.75
CA GLY A 330 -22.71 -4.53 21.97
C GLY A 330 -21.40 -3.82 22.33
N ILE A 331 -20.29 -4.12 21.65
CA ILE A 331 -18.98 -3.56 22.01
C ILE A 331 -18.84 -2.15 21.44
N ASN A 332 -18.67 -1.15 22.32
CA ASN A 332 -18.41 0.24 21.92
C ASN A 332 -16.98 0.71 22.24
N ARG A 333 -16.22 -0.08 22.99
CA ARG A 333 -14.82 0.21 23.36
C ARG A 333 -13.85 -0.52 22.47
N LYS A 334 -13.00 0.26 21.83
CA LYS A 334 -11.91 -0.20 20.96
C LYS A 334 -10.98 -1.27 21.57
N SER A 335 -10.64 -1.14 22.86
CA SER A 335 -9.81 -2.12 23.58
C SER A 335 -10.48 -3.48 23.71
N GLU A 336 -11.80 -3.50 23.85
CA GLU A 336 -12.63 -4.72 23.95
C GLU A 336 -12.77 -5.42 22.60
N ILE A 337 -12.80 -4.69 21.48
CA ILE A 337 -12.79 -5.28 20.12
C ILE A 337 -11.55 -6.18 19.93
N SER A 338 -10.36 -5.67 20.25
CA SER A 338 -9.12 -6.48 20.16
C SER A 338 -9.16 -7.68 21.11
N ARG A 339 -9.65 -7.46 22.33
CA ARG A 339 -9.75 -8.52 23.35
C ARG A 339 -10.72 -9.61 22.95
N TYR A 340 -11.84 -9.26 22.31
CA TYR A 340 -12.82 -10.21 21.81
C TYR A 340 -12.20 -11.16 20.77
N LEU A 341 -11.43 -10.63 19.83
CA LEU A 341 -10.80 -11.42 18.76
C LEU A 341 -9.60 -12.26 19.21
N THR A 342 -8.93 -11.89 20.31
CA THR A 342 -7.61 -12.48 20.65
C THR A 342 -7.42 -12.90 22.11
N GLY A 343 -8.34 -12.55 22.99
CA GLY A 343 -8.14 -12.58 24.45
C GLY A 343 -7.14 -11.54 24.97
N LYS A 344 -6.51 -10.73 24.10
CA LYS A 344 -5.42 -9.80 24.44
C LYS A 344 -5.71 -8.37 23.96
N SER A 345 -5.16 -7.37 24.67
CA SER A 345 -5.24 -5.97 24.27
C SER A 345 -4.07 -5.17 24.84
N TYR A 346 -3.35 -4.45 23.98
CA TYR A 346 -2.18 -3.64 24.36
C TYR A 346 -2.43 -2.13 24.21
N ARG A 347 -3.69 -1.68 24.22
CA ARG A 347 -3.99 -0.26 24.00
C ARG A 347 -3.67 0.58 25.22
N TYR A 348 -2.57 1.32 25.18
CA TYR A 348 -2.20 2.29 26.21
C TYR A 348 -1.56 3.56 25.62
N PRO A 349 -1.63 4.72 26.31
CA PRO A 349 -1.25 6.02 25.74
C PRO A 349 0.19 6.11 25.20
N ALA A 350 1.14 5.40 25.82
CA ALA A 350 2.54 5.46 25.43
C ALA A 350 2.84 4.89 24.02
N LEU A 351 1.97 4.03 23.46
CA LEU A 351 2.12 3.57 22.06
C LEU A 351 1.92 4.69 21.05
N ASN A 352 0.99 5.62 21.33
CA ASN A 352 0.70 6.75 20.45
C ASN A 352 1.81 7.81 20.46
N ARG A 353 2.70 7.76 21.45
CA ARG A 353 3.83 8.69 21.64
C ARG A 353 5.14 8.21 21.01
N ILE A 354 5.17 7.00 20.46
CA ILE A 354 6.37 6.51 19.77
C ILE A 354 6.66 7.44 18.58
N ASN A 355 7.89 7.95 18.52
CA ASN A 355 8.39 8.75 17.41
C ASN A 355 8.72 7.84 16.21
N ARG A 356 7.70 7.46 15.45
CA ARG A 356 7.79 6.62 14.25
C ARG A 356 7.42 7.39 12.99
N ALA A 357 7.90 6.93 11.84
CA ALA A 357 7.45 7.43 10.55
C ALA A 357 5.92 7.31 10.43
N ARG A 358 5.27 8.34 9.89
CA ARG A 358 3.82 8.40 9.77
C ARG A 358 3.48 8.82 8.36
N ASN A 359 2.74 7.95 7.70
CA ASN A 359 2.21 8.22 6.39
C ASN A 359 1.39 9.53 6.39
N MET A 360 1.85 10.50 5.60
CA MET A 360 1.27 11.84 5.49
C MET A 360 0.02 11.91 4.61
N TYR A 361 -0.33 10.84 3.90
CA TYR A 361 -1.49 10.82 3.01
C TYR A 361 -2.79 11.01 3.79
N SER A 362 -3.66 11.87 3.28
CA SER A 362 -4.99 12.09 3.81
C SER A 362 -5.97 11.01 3.31
N ALA A 363 -6.91 10.61 4.16
CA ALA A 363 -8.01 9.76 3.75
C ALA A 363 -8.97 10.62 2.93
N LYS A 364 -8.95 10.40 1.62
CA LYS A 364 -9.87 11.00 0.65
C LYS A 364 -10.31 9.94 -0.32
N GLN A 365 -11.32 10.27 -1.12
CA GLN A 365 -11.72 9.38 -2.18
C GLN A 365 -10.64 9.46 -3.27
N TYR A 366 -9.92 8.36 -3.44
CA TYR A 366 -8.97 8.20 -4.51
C TYR A 366 -9.70 7.56 -5.68
N GLU A 367 -10.01 8.40 -6.65
CA GLU A 367 -10.61 7.96 -7.89
C GLU A 367 -9.51 7.37 -8.79
N PRO A 368 -9.87 6.42 -9.68
CA PRO A 368 -8.98 6.07 -10.77
C PRO A 368 -8.58 7.33 -11.51
N TYR A 369 -7.27 7.53 -11.63
CA TYR A 369 -6.77 8.60 -12.47
C TYR A 369 -6.92 8.18 -13.92
N GLN A 370 -7.43 9.10 -14.72
CA GLN A 370 -7.51 8.91 -16.16
C GLN A 370 -6.80 10.08 -16.83
N TYR A 371 -6.27 9.83 -18.02
CA TYR A 371 -5.68 10.91 -18.80
C TYR A 371 -6.75 11.53 -19.67
N ALA A 372 -6.94 12.84 -19.49
CA ALA A 372 -7.78 13.65 -20.35
C ALA A 372 -6.99 14.19 -21.54
N VAL A 373 -7.56 14.04 -22.72
CA VAL A 373 -7.00 14.51 -23.99
C VAL A 373 -7.95 15.57 -24.53
N LEU A 374 -7.38 16.72 -24.90
CA LEU A 374 -8.12 17.76 -25.60
C LEU A 374 -8.27 17.37 -27.06
N LYS A 375 -9.49 17.45 -27.57
CA LYS A 375 -9.82 17.35 -28.99
C LYS A 375 -10.41 18.69 -29.43
N GLY A 376 -10.14 19.08 -30.68
CA GLY A 376 -10.56 20.37 -31.22
C GLY A 376 -9.74 21.56 -30.70
N ASP A 377 -10.22 22.77 -30.96
CA ASP A 377 -9.48 24.02 -30.76
C ASP A 377 -9.61 24.64 -29.37
N ILE A 378 -10.00 23.86 -28.36
CA ILE A 378 -10.22 24.39 -27.00
C ILE A 378 -8.89 24.76 -26.32
N LEU A 379 -8.75 26.04 -26.00
CA LEU A 379 -7.67 26.57 -25.17
C LEU A 379 -8.05 26.52 -23.69
N LEU A 380 -7.49 25.56 -22.93
CA LEU A 380 -7.64 25.49 -21.48
C LEU A 380 -6.40 26.01 -20.76
N ARG A 381 -6.59 26.91 -19.77
CA ARG A 381 -5.55 27.26 -18.81
C ARG A 381 -5.09 25.98 -18.09
N GLY A 382 -3.80 25.65 -18.22
CA GLY A 382 -3.21 24.43 -17.65
C GLY A 382 -3.06 23.26 -18.62
N ALA A 383 -3.56 23.37 -19.86
CA ALA A 383 -3.14 22.49 -20.94
C ALA A 383 -1.62 22.59 -21.10
N ARG A 384 -0.93 21.46 -21.03
CA ARG A 384 0.51 21.39 -21.26
C ARG A 384 0.72 20.83 -22.64
N ASP A 385 1.58 21.51 -23.41
CA ASP A 385 2.12 20.92 -24.62
C ASP A 385 2.87 19.65 -24.22
N SER A 386 2.26 18.54 -24.59
CA SER A 386 2.81 17.21 -24.42
C SER A 386 3.42 16.81 -25.75
N LEU A 387 4.66 16.32 -25.69
CA LEU A 387 5.35 15.85 -26.88
C LEU A 387 4.88 14.44 -27.22
N TYR A 388 4.35 14.29 -28.45
CA TYR A 388 4.25 13.00 -29.11
C TYR A 388 5.64 12.35 -29.22
N MET A 389 5.65 11.04 -29.46
CA MET A 389 6.90 10.25 -29.53
C MET A 389 7.68 10.49 -30.84
N ASP A 390 7.13 11.24 -31.79
CA ASP A 390 7.76 11.65 -33.05
C ASP A 390 8.18 13.14 -33.07
N GLY A 391 7.97 13.88 -31.97
CA GLY A 391 8.28 15.31 -31.88
C GLY A 391 7.11 16.24 -32.19
N THR A 392 5.95 15.73 -32.63
CA THR A 392 4.75 16.55 -32.78
C THR A 392 4.17 16.93 -31.40
N HIS A 393 3.32 17.97 -31.33
CA HIS A 393 2.71 18.42 -30.07
C HIS A 393 1.23 18.07 -29.94
N PHE A 394 0.79 17.72 -28.74
CA PHE A 394 -0.62 17.73 -28.37
C PHE A 394 -0.88 18.40 -27.04
N LYS A 395 -2.06 18.99 -26.92
CA LYS A 395 -2.52 19.57 -25.68
C LYS A 395 -3.12 18.47 -24.81
N SER A 396 -2.40 18.13 -23.74
CA SER A 396 -2.93 17.25 -22.70
C SER A 396 -3.25 18.06 -21.47
N LEU A 397 -4.31 17.68 -20.77
CA LEU A 397 -4.54 18.11 -19.39
C LEU A 397 -3.82 17.20 -18.39
N GLY A 398 -3.11 16.17 -18.89
CA GLY A 398 -2.37 15.23 -18.09
C GLY A 398 -3.27 14.27 -17.33
N GLN A 399 -2.73 13.79 -16.21
CA GLN A 399 -3.41 12.90 -15.30
C GLN A 399 -4.42 13.68 -14.46
N MET A 400 -5.70 13.28 -14.50
CA MET A 400 -6.77 13.94 -13.74
C MET A 400 -7.67 12.92 -13.05
N LYS A 401 -8.36 13.36 -11.99
CA LYS A 401 -9.41 12.53 -11.39
C LYS A 401 -10.59 12.44 -12.35
N ARG A 402 -11.27 11.29 -12.38
CA ARG A 402 -12.43 11.09 -13.26
C ARG A 402 -13.52 12.15 -13.02
N SER A 403 -13.79 12.53 -11.77
CA SER A 403 -14.75 13.61 -11.47
C SER A 403 -14.36 14.96 -12.07
N ASP A 404 -13.08 15.31 -12.09
CA ASP A 404 -12.60 16.57 -12.69
C ASP A 404 -12.75 16.54 -14.22
N ILE A 405 -12.54 15.37 -14.83
CA ILE A 405 -12.78 15.19 -16.27
C ILE A 405 -14.26 15.34 -16.60
N TYR A 406 -15.17 14.80 -15.78
CA TYR A 406 -16.61 14.98 -16.00
C TYR A 406 -17.03 16.45 -15.94
N LYS A 407 -16.46 17.24 -15.03
CA LYS A 407 -16.71 18.70 -14.98
C LYS A 407 -16.27 19.38 -16.26
N LEU A 408 -15.11 18.98 -16.81
CA LEU A 408 -14.62 19.51 -18.08
C LEU A 408 -15.51 19.07 -19.26
N GLN A 409 -15.90 17.80 -19.32
CA GLN A 409 -16.81 17.28 -20.34
C GLN A 409 -18.18 17.96 -20.29
N HIS A 410 -18.71 18.24 -19.10
CA HIS A 410 -19.95 18.99 -18.93
C HIS A 410 -19.81 20.44 -19.40
N ARG A 411 -18.66 21.08 -19.13
CA ARG A 411 -18.43 22.49 -19.48
C ARG A 411 -18.13 22.71 -20.97
N TYR A 412 -17.38 21.79 -21.59
CA TYR A 412 -16.81 21.97 -22.92
C TYR A 412 -17.35 20.98 -23.96
N GLY A 413 -18.17 20.02 -23.53
CA GLY A 413 -18.66 18.92 -24.37
C GLY A 413 -17.77 17.67 -24.27
N ALA A 414 -18.43 16.51 -24.19
CA ALA A 414 -17.75 15.21 -24.15
C ALA A 414 -16.98 14.85 -25.45
N ASN A 415 -17.31 15.51 -26.57
CA ASN A 415 -16.60 15.41 -27.84
C ASN A 415 -15.26 16.17 -27.85
N GLN A 416 -15.12 17.18 -26.99
CA GLN A 416 -13.93 18.04 -26.92
C GLN A 416 -12.93 17.61 -25.84
N ILE A 417 -13.42 16.91 -24.80
CA ILE A 417 -12.59 16.35 -23.73
C ILE A 417 -12.73 14.82 -23.78
N ASP A 418 -11.79 14.15 -24.45
CA ASP A 418 -11.77 12.69 -24.49
C ASP A 418 -10.95 12.12 -23.33
N VAL A 419 -11.19 10.84 -23.03
CA VAL A 419 -10.51 10.12 -21.97
C VAL A 419 -9.86 8.88 -22.52
N VAL A 420 -8.58 8.71 -22.14
CA VAL A 420 -7.87 7.44 -22.28
C VAL A 420 -8.51 6.47 -21.29
N SER A 421 -9.49 5.71 -21.78
CA SER A 421 -10.27 4.78 -21.00
C SER A 421 -9.67 3.39 -21.12
N ASP A 422 -9.47 2.77 -19.97
CA ASP A 422 -9.08 1.37 -19.85
C ASP A 422 -10.16 0.40 -20.35
N LYS A 423 -11.41 0.87 -20.52
CA LYS A 423 -12.54 0.13 -21.11
C LYS A 423 -12.68 0.26 -22.62
N LYS A 424 -11.97 1.18 -23.28
CA LYS A 424 -11.96 1.26 -24.75
C LYS A 424 -11.03 0.16 -25.28
N VAL A 425 -11.55 -1.07 -25.34
CA VAL A 425 -10.85 -2.21 -25.94
C VAL A 425 -10.93 -2.06 -27.46
N CYS A 426 -9.79 -2.15 -28.15
CA CYS A 426 -9.81 -2.30 -29.59
C CYS A 426 -10.24 -3.73 -29.92
N TYR A 427 -11.47 -3.90 -30.39
CA TYR A 427 -11.90 -5.11 -31.10
C TYR A 427 -11.16 -5.24 -32.41
#